data_AF-A0A935FD70-F1
#
_entry.id   AF-A0A935FD70-F1
#
_cell.length_a   1.000
_cell.length_b   1.000
_cell.length_c   1.000
_cell.angle_alpha   90.00
_cell.angle_beta   90.00
_cell.angle_gamma   90.00
#
_symmetry.space_group_name_H-M   'P 1'
#
loop_
_entity.id
_entity.type
_entity.pdbx_description
1 polymer ?
#
loop_
_entity_poly.entity_id
_entity_poly.type
_entity_poly.pdbx_seq_one_letter_code
_entity_poly.pdbx_strand_id
1 'polypeptide(L)'
;MPADLSQLGGKPWAPLTSMFVLENNDVWKVFSNMFWLWSFGFILQDLTGGKKIIPVFIYGALGGIIAFVLAHQLLPSLRDYKPIANLSAVPCGVMAVAVVTTLTSPGYRLFPMIAGGIPLWALTVLYLISSFATVSISDSGMLVTLAAAALTGLLFVFSLRRGYDWSEWMNRFFYWFNNLFNPDKPAAGKKTKDELFYNATSIPFTRTAKLTQERVDLLLDKINQQGYGSLTEEKKNY
;
A
#
# COMPACT_ATOMS: atom_id res chain seq x y z
N MET A 1 -12.05 21.69 1.88
CA MET A 1 -11.08 22.64 1.28
C MET A 1 -11.80 23.46 0.21
N PRO A 2 -11.67 24.79 0.19
CA PRO A 2 -12.35 25.63 -0.78
C PRO A 2 -11.76 25.46 -2.19
N ALA A 3 -12.61 25.58 -3.22
CA ALA A 3 -12.18 25.61 -4.62
C ALA A 3 -11.49 26.93 -5.00
N ASP A 4 -11.78 28.01 -4.28
CA ASP A 4 -11.23 29.33 -4.58
C ASP A 4 -9.78 29.49 -4.11
N LEU A 5 -8.89 29.80 -5.06
CA LEU A 5 -7.48 30.07 -4.81
C LEU A 5 -7.26 31.22 -3.82
N SER A 6 -8.12 32.24 -3.82
CA SER A 6 -7.99 33.37 -2.88
C SER A 6 -8.20 32.90 -1.43
N GLN A 7 -9.25 32.10 -1.20
CA GLN A 7 -9.56 31.50 0.09
C GLN A 7 -8.54 30.42 0.49
N LEU A 8 -8.05 29.66 -0.50
CA LEU A 8 -7.03 28.64 -0.31
C LEU A 8 -5.69 29.24 0.11
N GLY A 9 -5.32 30.40 -0.45
CA GLY A 9 -4.12 31.16 -0.06
C GLY A 9 -4.15 31.59 1.41
N GLY A 10 -5.34 31.88 1.95
CA GLY A 10 -5.52 32.14 3.39
C GLY A 10 -5.50 30.90 4.27
N LYS A 11 -5.55 29.68 3.70
CA LYS A 11 -5.63 28.41 4.42
C LYS A 11 -4.71 27.35 3.78
N PRO A 12 -3.38 27.52 3.81
CA PRO A 12 -2.43 26.62 3.15
C PRO A 12 -2.45 25.17 3.68
N TRP A 13 -2.94 24.94 4.90
CA TRP A 13 -3.11 23.59 5.46
C TRP A 13 -4.35 22.85 4.92
N ALA A 14 -5.28 23.55 4.24
CA ALA A 14 -6.55 22.96 3.81
C ALA A 14 -6.42 21.76 2.85
N PRO A 15 -5.47 21.72 1.89
CA PRO A 15 -5.23 20.53 1.09
C PRO A 15 -4.89 19.32 1.96
N LEU A 16 -3.99 19.49 2.94
CA LEU A 16 -3.55 18.41 3.82
C LEU A 16 -4.68 17.95 4.74
N THR A 17 -5.39 18.87 5.40
CA THR A 17 -6.46 18.50 6.33
C THR A 17 -7.67 17.91 5.62
N SER A 18 -7.95 18.31 4.38
CA SER A 18 -9.05 17.73 3.60
C SER A 18 -8.91 16.24 3.30
N MET A 19 -7.69 15.69 3.39
CA MET A 19 -7.43 14.26 3.23
C MET A 19 -7.94 13.42 4.42
N PHE A 20 -8.22 14.06 5.55
CA PHE A 20 -8.60 13.40 6.81
C PHE A 20 -9.93 13.89 7.39
N VAL A 21 -10.54 14.92 6.79
CA VAL A 21 -11.79 15.52 7.27
C VAL A 21 -12.91 15.25 6.27
N LEU A 22 -14.00 14.64 6.77
CA LEU A 22 -15.23 14.43 6.02
C LEU A 22 -16.25 15.54 6.32
N GLU A 23 -16.93 15.99 5.27
CA GLU A 23 -17.97 17.01 5.36
C GLU A 23 -19.24 16.47 6.05
N ASN A 24 -19.94 17.36 6.78
CA ASN A 24 -21.23 17.14 7.44
C ASN A 24 -21.26 16.09 8.56
N ASN A 25 -20.08 15.66 9.06
CA ASN A 25 -19.96 14.76 10.22
C ASN A 25 -20.83 13.49 10.12
N ASP A 26 -21.04 13.02 8.89
CA ASP A 26 -21.85 11.85 8.60
C ASP A 26 -21.05 10.60 8.98
N VAL A 27 -21.40 10.04 10.14
CA VAL A 27 -20.76 8.85 10.71
C VAL A 27 -20.77 7.70 9.70
N TRP A 28 -21.81 7.58 8.87
CA TRP A 28 -21.91 6.52 7.88
C TRP A 28 -20.91 6.71 6.74
N LYS A 29 -20.67 7.96 6.29
CA LYS A 29 -19.63 8.26 5.29
C LYS A 29 -18.24 7.95 5.84
N VAL A 30 -17.98 8.29 7.09
CA VAL A 30 -16.70 7.99 7.75
C VAL A 30 -16.51 6.47 7.80
N PHE A 31 -17.51 5.75 8.32
CA PHE A 31 -17.49 4.30 8.44
C PHE A 31 -17.26 3.62 7.09
N SER A 32 -18.03 3.99 6.05
CA SER A 32 -17.90 3.42 4.71
C SER A 32 -16.51 3.64 4.12
N ASN A 33 -15.97 4.87 4.21
CA ASN A 33 -14.61 5.14 3.73
C ASN A 33 -13.55 4.32 4.47
N MET A 34 -13.66 4.19 5.79
CA MET A 34 -12.73 3.38 6.59
C MET A 34 -12.85 1.89 6.28
N PHE A 35 -14.08 1.39 6.08
CA PHE A 35 -14.32 0.00 5.70
C PHE A 35 -13.69 -0.32 4.34
N TRP A 36 -13.87 0.54 3.34
CA TRP A 36 -13.26 0.37 2.02
C TRP A 36 -11.74 0.52 2.07
N LEU A 37 -11.24 1.52 2.79
CA LEU A 37 -9.80 1.71 2.97
C LEU A 37 -9.16 0.50 3.65
N TRP A 38 -9.80 -0.06 4.68
CA TRP A 38 -9.33 -1.26 5.36
C TRP A 38 -9.37 -2.46 4.42
N SER A 39 -10.46 -2.66 3.68
CA SER A 39 -10.62 -3.80 2.76
C SER A 39 -9.54 -3.79 1.67
N PHE A 40 -9.38 -2.68 0.95
CA PHE A 40 -8.38 -2.57 -0.11
C PHE A 40 -6.96 -2.42 0.43
N GLY A 41 -6.79 -1.75 1.57
CA GLY A 41 -5.51 -1.56 2.23
C GLY A 41 -4.93 -2.87 2.73
N PHE A 42 -5.76 -3.72 3.35
CA PHE A 42 -5.37 -5.06 3.79
C PHE A 42 -4.84 -5.90 2.62
N ILE A 43 -5.57 -5.91 1.51
CA ILE A 43 -5.17 -6.65 0.30
C ILE A 43 -3.91 -6.02 -0.32
N LEU A 44 -3.80 -4.69 -0.37
CA LEU A 44 -2.61 -4.02 -0.89
C LEU A 44 -1.37 -4.33 -0.07
N GLN A 45 -1.52 -4.40 1.25
CA GLN A 45 -0.46 -4.75 2.17
C GLN A 45 0.00 -6.19 1.98
N ASP A 46 -0.94 -7.12 1.77
CA ASP A 46 -0.63 -8.52 1.45
C ASP A 46 0.15 -8.63 0.13
N LEU A 47 -0.23 -7.84 -0.89
CA LEU A 47 0.39 -7.87 -2.22
C LEU A 47 1.73 -7.14 -2.32
N THR A 48 1.91 -6.03 -1.59
CA THR A 48 3.02 -5.09 -1.82
C THR A 48 3.79 -4.68 -0.56
N GLY A 49 3.40 -5.22 0.60
CA GLY A 49 3.87 -4.78 1.91
C GLY A 49 3.19 -3.50 2.39
N GLY A 50 3.34 -3.19 3.69
CA GLY A 50 2.68 -2.03 4.32
C GLY A 50 3.21 -0.65 3.89
N LYS A 51 4.34 -0.62 3.17
CA LYS A 51 5.04 0.62 2.79
C LYS A 51 4.34 1.42 1.68
N LYS A 52 3.35 0.86 0.98
CA LYS A 52 2.74 1.52 -0.18
C LYS A 52 1.39 2.18 0.08
N ILE A 53 0.69 1.81 1.16
CA ILE A 53 -0.67 2.30 1.44
C ILE A 53 -0.70 3.82 1.60
N ILE A 54 0.14 4.36 2.51
CA ILE A 54 0.17 5.80 2.81
C ILE A 54 0.54 6.62 1.55
N PRO A 55 1.59 6.27 0.77
CA PRO A 55 1.90 6.98 -0.48
C PRO A 55 0.75 7.01 -1.46
N VAL A 56 0.14 5.87 -1.71
CA VAL A 56 -0.96 5.76 -2.67
C VAL A 56 -2.14 6.62 -2.23
N PHE A 57 -2.50 6.57 -0.94
CA PHE A 57 -3.57 7.38 -0.39
C PHE A 57 -3.31 8.88 -0.56
N ILE A 58 -2.10 9.34 -0.20
CA ILE A 58 -1.72 10.75 -0.30
C ILE A 58 -1.69 11.21 -1.76
N TYR A 59 -1.08 10.44 -2.67
CA TYR A 59 -1.07 10.78 -4.10
C TYR A 59 -2.47 10.81 -4.70
N GLY A 60 -3.33 9.86 -4.32
CA GLY A 60 -4.73 9.83 -4.72
C GLY A 60 -5.49 11.09 -4.30
N ALA A 61 -5.35 11.45 -3.03
CA ALA A 61 -5.97 12.66 -2.49
C ALA A 61 -5.44 13.93 -3.16
N LEU A 62 -4.11 14.04 -3.35
CA LEU A 62 -3.51 15.17 -4.07
C LEU A 62 -3.98 15.26 -5.52
N GLY A 63 -4.07 14.14 -6.23
CA GLY A 63 -4.61 14.06 -7.58
C GLY A 63 -6.04 14.59 -7.67
N GLY A 64 -6.89 14.15 -6.74
CA GLY A 64 -8.26 14.64 -6.62
C GLY A 64 -8.34 16.14 -6.29
N ILE A 65 -7.50 16.62 -5.36
CA ILE A 65 -7.44 18.04 -4.97
C ILE A 65 -7.02 18.93 -6.15
N ILE A 66 -5.98 18.54 -6.88
CA ILE A 66 -5.50 19.30 -8.04
C ILE A 66 -6.59 19.34 -9.10
N ALA A 67 -7.21 18.19 -9.40
CA ALA A 67 -8.29 18.11 -10.36
C ALA A 67 -9.52 18.93 -9.94
N PHE A 68 -9.86 18.97 -8.65
CA PHE A 68 -10.97 19.79 -8.12
C PHE A 68 -10.75 21.27 -8.41
N VAL A 69 -9.57 21.76 -8.06
CA VAL A 69 -9.19 23.17 -8.24
C VAL A 69 -9.17 23.52 -9.73
N LEU A 70 -8.58 22.66 -10.57
CA LEU A 70 -8.54 22.87 -12.02
C LEU A 70 -9.94 22.80 -12.65
N ALA A 71 -10.79 21.86 -12.24
CA ALA A 71 -12.15 21.72 -12.74
C ALA A 71 -12.96 23.00 -12.50
N HIS A 72 -12.90 23.56 -11.29
CA HIS A 72 -13.61 24.81 -10.94
C HIS A 72 -12.99 26.07 -11.58
N GLN A 73 -11.80 25.99 -12.17
CA GLN A 73 -11.17 27.08 -12.91
C GLN A 73 -11.40 26.98 -14.42
N LEU A 74 -11.37 25.78 -14.98
CA LEU A 74 -11.40 25.55 -16.42
C LEU A 74 -12.80 25.31 -16.96
N LEU A 75 -13.67 24.64 -16.20
CA LEU A 75 -15.01 24.27 -16.66
C LEU A 75 -16.02 25.41 -16.42
N PRO A 76 -16.62 25.99 -17.47
CA PRO A 76 -17.56 27.10 -17.32
C PRO A 76 -18.73 26.78 -16.39
N SER A 77 -19.25 25.55 -16.44
CA SER A 77 -20.37 25.08 -15.61
C SER A 77 -20.09 25.04 -14.11
N LEU A 78 -18.80 24.98 -13.70
CA LEU A 78 -18.39 24.90 -12.30
C LEU A 78 -17.85 26.23 -11.75
N ARG A 79 -17.54 27.20 -12.63
CA ARG A 79 -16.95 28.49 -12.24
C ARG A 79 -17.86 29.28 -11.30
N ASP A 80 -19.17 29.27 -11.55
CA ASP A 80 -20.13 30.04 -10.76
C ASP A 80 -20.29 29.50 -9.33
N TYR A 81 -20.02 28.20 -9.13
CA TYR A 81 -20.10 27.52 -7.84
C TYR A 81 -18.79 27.59 -7.03
N LYS A 82 -17.71 28.10 -7.62
CA LYS A 82 -16.38 28.24 -6.99
C LYS A 82 -16.37 28.82 -5.55
N PRO A 83 -17.13 29.89 -5.20
CA PRO A 83 -17.04 30.48 -3.86
C PRO A 83 -17.67 29.62 -2.76
N ILE A 84 -18.58 28.70 -3.11
CA ILE A 84 -19.29 27.82 -2.17
C ILE A 84 -18.81 26.36 -2.23
N ALA A 85 -18.08 25.99 -3.28
CA ALA A 85 -17.59 24.65 -3.50
C ALA A 85 -16.50 24.26 -2.48
N ASN A 86 -16.73 23.16 -1.77
CA ASN A 86 -15.81 22.57 -0.82
C ASN A 86 -15.54 21.09 -1.17
N LEU A 87 -14.31 20.65 -0.93
CA LEU A 87 -13.90 19.26 -1.12
C LEU A 87 -13.45 18.60 0.19
N SER A 88 -13.92 17.38 0.41
CA SER A 88 -13.29 16.36 1.26
C SER A 88 -12.55 15.35 0.39
N ALA A 89 -11.23 15.28 0.54
CA ALA A 89 -10.36 14.47 -0.33
C ALA A 89 -10.17 13.02 0.15
N VAL A 90 -10.72 12.66 1.31
CA VAL A 90 -10.71 11.28 1.85
C VAL A 90 -11.12 10.23 0.80
N PRO A 91 -12.30 10.32 0.14
CA PRO A 91 -12.71 9.32 -0.84
C PRO A 91 -11.81 9.26 -2.07
N CYS A 92 -11.10 10.35 -2.42
CA CYS A 92 -10.11 10.34 -3.49
C CYS A 92 -8.91 9.44 -3.12
N GLY A 93 -8.43 9.53 -1.88
CA GLY A 93 -7.37 8.65 -1.39
C GLY A 93 -7.79 7.18 -1.38
N VAL A 94 -8.99 6.88 -0.91
CA VAL A 94 -9.54 5.49 -0.92
C VAL A 94 -9.70 4.98 -2.36
N MET A 95 -10.16 5.83 -3.28
CA MET A 95 -10.29 5.50 -4.69
C MET A 95 -8.96 5.11 -5.33
N ALA A 96 -7.90 5.88 -5.07
CA ALA A 96 -6.57 5.52 -5.57
C ALA A 96 -6.06 4.20 -4.99
N VAL A 97 -6.27 3.96 -3.69
CA VAL A 97 -5.91 2.68 -3.05
C VAL A 97 -6.65 1.52 -3.72
N ALA A 98 -7.97 1.63 -3.88
CA ALA A 98 -8.79 0.61 -4.53
C ALA A 98 -8.29 0.27 -5.95
N VAL A 99 -8.02 1.29 -6.76
CA VAL A 99 -7.52 1.14 -8.13
C VAL A 99 -6.12 0.52 -8.15
N VAL A 100 -5.20 0.99 -7.29
CA VAL A 100 -3.85 0.43 -7.19
C VAL A 100 -3.89 -1.05 -6.78
N THR A 101 -4.69 -1.40 -5.78
CA THR A 101 -4.84 -2.78 -5.30
C THR A 101 -5.29 -3.71 -6.43
N THR A 102 -6.36 -3.35 -7.15
CA THR A 102 -6.86 -4.19 -8.25
C THR A 102 -5.91 -4.25 -9.43
N LEU A 103 -5.31 -3.13 -9.82
CA LEU A 103 -4.39 -3.12 -10.97
C LEU A 103 -3.04 -3.77 -10.66
N THR A 104 -2.65 -3.88 -9.40
CA THR A 104 -1.43 -4.59 -9.00
C THR A 104 -1.59 -6.09 -9.21
N SER A 105 -2.74 -6.67 -8.85
CA SER A 105 -3.04 -8.08 -9.10
C SER A 105 -4.48 -8.27 -9.58
N PRO A 106 -4.75 -8.09 -10.89
CA PRO A 106 -6.11 -8.20 -11.44
C PRO A 106 -6.72 -9.60 -11.30
N GLY A 107 -5.86 -10.63 -11.22
CA GLY A 107 -6.26 -12.03 -11.03
C GLY A 107 -6.47 -12.43 -9.57
N TYR A 108 -6.29 -11.52 -8.61
CA TYR A 108 -6.46 -11.83 -7.19
C TYR A 108 -7.91 -12.24 -6.91
N ARG A 109 -8.08 -13.32 -6.13
CA ARG A 109 -9.39 -13.83 -5.72
C ARG A 109 -9.49 -13.86 -4.21
N LEU A 110 -10.55 -13.25 -3.71
CA LEU A 110 -10.93 -13.28 -2.31
C LEU A 110 -11.60 -14.59 -1.98
N PHE A 111 -11.29 -15.15 -0.81
CA PHE A 111 -11.86 -16.40 -0.31
C PHE A 111 -11.83 -17.54 -1.36
N PRO A 112 -10.65 -17.91 -1.89
CA PRO A 112 -10.54 -18.94 -2.94
C PRO A 112 -11.15 -20.29 -2.54
N MET A 113 -11.24 -20.55 -1.22
CA MET A 113 -11.85 -21.75 -0.65
C MET A 113 -13.39 -21.80 -0.78
N ILE A 114 -14.06 -20.68 -1.08
CA ILE A 114 -15.51 -20.60 -1.21
C ILE A 114 -15.86 -20.41 -2.68
N ALA A 115 -16.46 -21.42 -3.31
CA ALA A 115 -16.99 -21.37 -4.68
C ALA A 115 -15.98 -20.86 -5.75
N GLY A 116 -14.68 -21.13 -5.57
CA GLY A 116 -13.63 -20.70 -6.49
C GLY A 116 -13.16 -19.25 -6.32
N GLY A 117 -13.66 -18.54 -5.30
CA GLY A 117 -13.23 -17.19 -4.91
C GLY A 117 -13.84 -16.06 -5.74
N ILE A 118 -14.11 -14.93 -5.06
CA ILE A 118 -14.65 -13.71 -5.67
C ILE A 118 -13.49 -12.91 -6.25
N PRO A 119 -13.50 -12.57 -7.54
CA PRO A 119 -12.42 -11.80 -8.11
C PRO A 119 -12.39 -10.37 -7.54
N LEU A 120 -11.18 -9.90 -7.21
CA LEU A 120 -10.96 -8.58 -6.63
C LEU A 120 -11.53 -7.44 -7.48
N TRP A 121 -11.46 -7.58 -8.81
CA TRP A 121 -11.97 -6.57 -9.73
C TRP A 121 -13.48 -6.33 -9.54
N ALA A 122 -14.26 -7.36 -9.19
CA ALA A 122 -15.70 -7.23 -8.97
C ALA A 122 -15.98 -6.38 -7.72
N LEU A 123 -15.16 -6.53 -6.67
CA LEU A 123 -15.25 -5.73 -5.45
C LEU A 123 -14.86 -4.26 -5.74
N THR A 124 -13.88 -3.99 -6.59
CA THR A 124 -13.61 -2.60 -7.03
C THR A 124 -14.72 -2.00 -7.88
N VAL A 125 -15.33 -2.77 -8.78
CA VAL A 125 -16.45 -2.27 -9.59
C VAL A 125 -17.63 -1.92 -8.68
N LEU A 126 -17.93 -2.77 -7.69
CA LEU A 126 -18.96 -2.49 -6.69
C LEU A 126 -18.65 -1.21 -5.90
N TYR A 127 -17.41 -1.03 -5.47
CA TYR A 127 -16.98 0.20 -4.79
C TYR A 127 -17.07 1.44 -5.68
N LEU A 128 -16.67 1.35 -6.96
CA LEU A 128 -16.79 2.44 -7.93
C LEU A 128 -18.24 2.86 -8.11
N ILE A 129 -19.13 1.89 -8.36
CA ILE A 129 -20.57 2.13 -8.51
C ILE A 129 -21.13 2.77 -7.23
N SER A 130 -20.80 2.24 -6.05
CA SER A 130 -21.24 2.81 -4.78
C SER A 130 -20.73 4.24 -4.58
N SER A 131 -19.45 4.49 -4.88
CA SER A 131 -18.84 5.82 -4.75
C SER A 131 -19.53 6.84 -5.66
N PHE A 132 -19.73 6.50 -6.93
CA PHE A 132 -20.41 7.40 -7.87
C PHE A 132 -21.90 7.55 -7.58
N ALA A 133 -22.59 6.51 -7.10
CA ALA A 133 -24.00 6.57 -6.73
C ALA A 133 -24.28 7.50 -5.53
N THR A 134 -23.30 7.66 -4.63
CA THR A 134 -23.42 8.60 -3.50
C THR A 134 -23.17 10.05 -3.88
N VAL A 135 -22.59 10.32 -5.06
CA VAL A 135 -22.39 11.67 -5.56
C VAL A 135 -23.70 12.18 -6.15
N SER A 136 -24.16 13.34 -5.71
CA SER A 136 -25.34 13.98 -6.29
C SER A 136 -25.10 14.30 -7.75
N ILE A 137 -26.12 14.11 -8.60
CA ILE A 137 -26.04 14.37 -10.05
C ILE A 137 -25.66 15.84 -10.34
N SER A 138 -26.00 16.75 -9.42
CA SER A 138 -25.65 18.18 -9.47
C SER A 138 -24.18 18.47 -9.16
N ASP A 139 -23.44 17.55 -8.54
CA ASP A 139 -22.03 17.72 -8.15
C ASP A 139 -21.09 17.06 -9.18
N SER A 140 -21.14 17.58 -10.40
CA SER A 140 -20.25 17.15 -11.49
C SER A 140 -18.76 17.40 -11.17
N GLY A 141 -18.46 18.34 -10.27
CA GLY A 141 -17.12 18.58 -9.76
C GLY A 141 -16.55 17.37 -9.04
N MET A 142 -17.33 16.74 -8.16
CA MET A 142 -16.90 15.55 -7.41
C MET A 142 -16.69 14.31 -8.29
N LEU A 143 -17.39 14.20 -9.42
CA LEU A 143 -17.14 13.11 -10.37
C LEU A 143 -15.76 13.23 -11.01
N VAL A 144 -15.38 14.45 -11.42
CA VAL A 144 -14.06 14.72 -12.02
C VAL A 144 -12.93 14.46 -11.02
N THR A 145 -13.12 14.80 -9.75
CA THR A 145 -12.10 14.55 -8.71
C THR A 145 -11.88 13.07 -8.45
N LEU A 146 -12.95 12.29 -8.34
CA LEU A 146 -12.86 10.83 -8.17
C LEU A 146 -12.21 10.15 -9.38
N ALA A 147 -12.56 10.60 -10.59
CA ALA A 147 -11.94 10.09 -11.82
C ALA A 147 -10.43 10.42 -11.87
N ALA A 148 -10.05 11.63 -11.48
CA ALA A 148 -8.64 12.02 -11.38
C ALA A 148 -7.88 11.20 -10.33
N ALA A 149 -8.50 10.95 -9.18
CA ALA A 149 -7.91 10.10 -8.14
C ALA A 149 -7.69 8.66 -8.65
N ALA A 150 -8.67 8.06 -9.32
CA ALA A 150 -8.52 6.77 -9.99
C ALA A 150 -7.39 6.78 -11.02
N LEU A 151 -7.29 7.84 -11.82
CA LEU A 151 -6.21 8.02 -12.80
C LEU A 151 -4.84 8.12 -12.12
N THR A 152 -4.72 8.84 -11.00
CA THR A 152 -3.45 8.88 -10.26
C THR A 152 -3.03 7.53 -9.71
N GLY A 153 -3.98 6.70 -9.24
CA GLY A 153 -3.71 5.31 -8.85
C GLY A 153 -3.20 4.47 -10.03
N LEU A 154 -3.81 4.62 -11.21
CA LEU A 154 -3.35 3.96 -12.44
C LEU A 154 -1.92 4.39 -12.80
N LEU A 155 -1.63 5.70 -12.80
CA LEU A 155 -0.30 6.23 -13.07
C LEU A 155 0.73 5.71 -12.07
N PHE A 156 0.37 5.58 -10.79
CA PHE A 156 1.23 5.00 -9.77
C PHE A 156 1.59 3.54 -10.07
N VAL A 157 0.61 2.69 -10.43
CA VAL A 157 0.89 1.31 -10.84
C VAL A 157 1.75 1.26 -12.10
N PHE A 158 1.48 2.13 -13.07
CA PHE A 158 2.28 2.19 -14.29
C PHE A 158 3.74 2.57 -14.01
N SER A 159 3.96 3.55 -13.13
CA SER A 159 5.30 3.91 -12.65
C SER A 159 5.99 2.73 -11.96
N LEU A 160 5.27 2.03 -11.07
CA LEU A 160 5.78 0.85 -10.38
C LEU A 160 6.19 -0.26 -11.35
N ARG A 161 5.37 -0.55 -12.36
CA ARG A 161 5.66 -1.55 -13.40
C ARG A 161 6.89 -1.19 -14.24
N ARG A 162 7.21 0.10 -14.37
CA ARG A 162 8.44 0.60 -15.01
C ARG A 162 9.67 0.58 -14.08
N GLY A 163 9.52 0.12 -12.84
CA GLY A 163 10.60 0.06 -11.86
C GLY A 163 10.84 1.36 -11.08
N TYR A 164 10.00 2.37 -11.26
CA TYR A 164 10.08 3.64 -10.51
C TYR A 164 9.09 3.63 -9.35
N ASP A 165 9.61 3.42 -8.13
CA ASP A 165 8.81 3.42 -6.92
C ASP A 165 8.68 4.82 -6.32
N TRP A 166 7.57 5.51 -6.64
CA TRP A 166 7.25 6.83 -6.09
C TRP A 166 6.94 6.82 -4.59
N SER A 167 6.79 5.65 -3.96
CA SER A 167 6.62 5.57 -2.50
C SER A 167 7.93 5.74 -1.73
N GLU A 168 9.07 5.50 -2.36
CA GLU A 168 10.34 5.30 -1.66
C GLU A 168 10.80 6.56 -0.91
N TRP A 169 10.70 7.74 -1.54
CA TRP A 169 11.10 9.00 -0.89
C TRP A 169 10.23 9.30 0.33
N MET A 170 8.93 9.04 0.23
CA MET A 170 7.99 9.36 1.30
C MET A 170 8.16 8.38 2.46
N ASN A 171 8.43 7.11 2.17
CA ASN A 171 8.81 6.13 3.17
C ASN A 171 10.09 6.51 3.91
N ARG A 172 11.10 7.00 3.19
CA ARG A 172 12.33 7.55 3.81
C ARG A 172 12.03 8.77 4.68
N PHE A 173 11.17 9.67 4.22
CA PHE A 173 10.75 10.84 4.98
C PHE A 173 10.04 10.44 6.28
N PHE A 174 9.05 9.54 6.23
CA PHE A 174 8.36 9.03 7.41
C PHE A 174 9.29 8.28 8.36
N TYR A 175 10.19 7.47 7.83
CA TYR A 175 11.19 6.79 8.63
C TYR A 175 12.13 7.77 9.35
N TRP A 176 12.59 8.81 8.65
CA TRP A 176 13.40 9.88 9.25
C TRP A 176 12.62 10.64 10.33
N PHE A 177 11.39 11.05 10.03
CA PHE A 177 10.54 11.80 10.95
C PHE A 177 10.26 11.01 12.24
N ASN A 178 9.90 9.73 12.12
CA ASN A 178 9.62 8.87 13.27
C ASN A 178 10.85 8.56 14.13
N ASN A 179 12.06 8.67 13.56
CA ASN A 179 13.31 8.43 14.29
C ASN A 179 14.05 9.71 14.68
N LEU A 180 13.44 10.88 14.51
CA LEU A 180 14.10 12.16 14.78
C LEU A 180 14.55 12.32 16.24
N PHE A 181 13.85 11.67 17.16
CA PHE A 181 14.14 11.66 18.60
C PHE A 181 14.37 10.25 19.15
N ASN A 182 14.65 9.26 18.29
CA ASN A 182 14.84 7.89 18.71
C ASN A 182 16.34 7.59 18.94
N PRO A 183 16.80 7.45 20.20
CA PRO A 183 18.21 7.17 20.50
C PRO A 183 18.66 5.79 19.99
N ASP A 184 17.75 4.81 19.96
CA ASP A 184 18.01 3.44 19.51
C ASP A 184 17.59 3.24 18.05
N LYS A 185 18.12 4.09 17.15
CA LYS A 185 17.82 4.00 15.72
C LYS A 185 18.22 2.62 15.16
N PRO A 186 17.28 1.81 14.62
CA PRO A 186 17.67 0.63 13.87
C PRO A 186 18.43 1.06 12.61
N ALA A 187 19.42 0.28 12.16
CA ALA A 187 20.13 0.60 10.92
C ALA A 187 19.11 0.72 9.76
N ALA A 188 19.19 1.81 8.99
CA ALA A 188 18.23 2.09 7.91
C ALA A 188 18.07 0.86 7.01
N GLY A 189 16.83 0.34 6.93
CA GLY A 189 16.53 -0.91 6.25
C GLY A 189 17.04 -0.92 4.80
N LYS A 190 17.55 -2.08 4.39
CA LYS A 190 18.11 -2.32 3.04
C LYS A 190 17.11 -1.92 1.95
N LYS A 191 17.66 -1.46 0.82
CA LYS A 191 16.90 -0.99 -0.35
C LYS A 191 15.93 -2.08 -0.84
N THR A 192 14.70 -1.69 -1.16
CA THR A 192 13.61 -2.54 -1.70
C THR A 192 14.00 -3.35 -2.95
N LYS A 193 15.12 -3.01 -3.60
CA LYS A 193 15.68 -3.80 -4.72
C LYS A 193 16.03 -5.24 -4.33
N ASP A 194 16.27 -5.52 -3.05
CA ASP A 194 16.57 -6.86 -2.54
C ASP A 194 15.32 -7.68 -2.18
N GLU A 195 14.12 -7.08 -2.09
CA GLU A 195 12.88 -7.78 -1.69
C GLU A 195 12.13 -8.42 -2.88
N LEU A 196 12.47 -8.06 -4.14
CA LEU A 196 11.80 -8.58 -5.35
C LEU A 196 12.53 -9.74 -6.04
N PHE A 197 13.64 -10.21 -5.47
CA PHE A 197 14.26 -11.45 -5.89
C PHE A 197 14.22 -12.40 -4.70
N TYR A 198 13.20 -13.26 -4.66
CA TYR A 198 13.43 -14.63 -4.22
C TYR A 198 14.50 -15.20 -5.15
N ASN A 199 15.77 -14.91 -4.86
CA ASN A 199 16.88 -15.68 -5.38
C ASN A 199 16.68 -17.08 -4.81
N ALA A 200 16.09 -17.94 -5.64
CA ALA A 200 16.15 -19.39 -5.50
C ALA A 200 17.61 -19.85 -5.66
N THR A 201 18.48 -19.40 -4.76
CA THR A 201 19.90 -19.73 -4.68
C THR A 201 20.38 -19.69 -3.23
N SER A 202 19.49 -19.79 -2.25
CA SER A 202 19.86 -20.37 -0.96
C SER A 202 19.76 -21.88 -1.13
N ILE A 203 20.91 -22.56 -1.04
CA ILE A 203 21.04 -24.02 -0.92
C ILE A 203 19.90 -24.57 -0.05
N PRO A 204 19.14 -25.59 -0.50
CA PRO A 204 18.07 -26.17 0.31
C PRO A 204 18.65 -26.60 1.64
N PHE A 205 17.92 -26.32 2.73
CA PHE A 205 18.23 -26.78 4.08
C PHE A 205 18.69 -28.24 4.03
N THR A 206 20.00 -28.46 4.20
CA THR A 206 20.56 -29.80 4.30
C THR A 206 20.09 -30.36 5.62
N ARG A 207 19.21 -31.36 5.55
CA ARG A 207 18.69 -32.07 6.72
C ARG A 207 19.87 -32.68 7.47
N THR A 208 20.35 -32.01 8.51
CA THR A 208 21.32 -32.62 9.43
C THR A 208 20.59 -33.76 10.11
N ALA A 209 20.95 -35.00 9.75
CA ALA A 209 20.42 -36.18 10.41
C ALA A 209 20.80 -36.06 11.89
N LYS A 210 19.81 -35.92 12.78
CA LYS A 210 20.05 -36.05 14.22
C LYS A 210 20.67 -37.42 14.44
N LEU A 211 21.93 -37.45 14.87
CA LEU A 211 22.64 -38.70 15.18
C LEU A 211 21.91 -39.38 16.33
N THR A 212 21.45 -40.61 16.10
CA THR A 212 20.93 -41.47 17.18
C THR A 212 22.04 -41.73 18.20
N GLN A 213 21.68 -41.80 19.49
CA GLN A 213 22.63 -42.00 20.60
C GLN A 213 23.59 -43.19 20.35
N GLU A 214 23.07 -44.28 19.80
CA GLU A 214 23.83 -45.48 19.43
C GLU A 214 24.99 -45.20 18.46
N ARG A 215 24.83 -44.22 17.56
CA ARG A 215 25.87 -43.84 16.59
C ARG A 215 26.95 -42.95 17.21
N VAL A 216 26.61 -42.21 18.28
CA VAL A 216 27.56 -41.44 19.08
C VAL A 216 28.46 -42.40 19.86
N ASP A 217 27.88 -43.42 20.49
CA ASP A 217 28.62 -44.42 21.27
C ASP A 217 29.59 -45.21 20.38
N LEU A 218 29.16 -45.62 19.18
CA LEU A 218 30.04 -46.28 18.20
C LEU A 218 31.21 -45.39 17.73
N LEU A 219 31.01 -44.07 17.64
CA LEU A 219 32.09 -43.14 17.28
C LEU A 219 33.06 -42.97 18.45
N LEU A 220 32.57 -42.88 19.69
CA LEU A 220 33.40 -42.82 20.89
C LEU A 220 34.25 -44.09 21.06
N ASP A 221 33.67 -45.26 20.87
CA ASP A 221 34.41 -46.54 20.91
C ASP A 221 35.47 -46.61 19.82
N LYS A 222 35.16 -46.13 18.61
CA LYS A 222 36.12 -46.12 17.51
C LYS A 222 37.28 -45.14 17.76
N ILE A 223 37.00 -43.97 18.34
CA ILE A 223 38.04 -43.03 18.78
C ILE A 223 38.90 -43.66 19.88
N ASN A 224 38.29 -44.37 20.83
CA ASN A 224 38.99 -45.04 21.93
C ASN A 224 39.92 -46.16 21.43
N GLN A 225 39.48 -46.95 20.44
CA GLN A 225 40.26 -48.08 19.92
C GLN A 225 41.31 -47.69 18.86
N GLN A 226 41.00 -46.72 17.98
CA GLN A 226 41.80 -46.43 16.78
C GLN A 226 42.34 -44.99 16.71
N GLY A 227 42.03 -44.17 17.71
CA GLY A 227 42.42 -42.76 17.76
C GLY A 227 41.61 -41.87 16.81
N TYR A 228 41.62 -40.56 17.09
CA TYR A 228 40.85 -39.54 16.36
C TYR A 228 41.18 -39.47 14.84
N GLY A 229 42.37 -39.94 14.44
CA GLY A 229 42.79 -39.98 13.05
C GLY A 229 41.99 -40.94 12.16
N SER A 230 41.29 -41.92 12.74
CA SER A 230 40.56 -42.99 12.02
C SER A 230 39.19 -42.59 11.46
N LEU A 231 38.76 -41.35 11.73
CA LEU A 231 37.49 -40.80 11.24
C LEU A 231 37.64 -40.21 9.84
N THR A 232 36.71 -40.54 8.93
CA THR A 232 36.57 -39.89 7.63
C THR A 232 36.26 -38.40 7.81
N GLU A 233 36.66 -37.53 6.88
CA GLU A 233 36.47 -36.06 6.99
C GLU A 233 35.01 -35.68 7.25
N GLU A 234 34.08 -36.40 6.63
CA GLU A 234 32.65 -36.23 6.87
C GLU A 234 32.24 -36.51 8.32
N LYS A 235 32.91 -37.42 9.04
CA LYS A 235 32.64 -37.76 10.45
C LYS A 235 33.38 -36.87 11.45
N LYS A 236 34.42 -36.14 11.03
CA LYS A 236 35.13 -35.17 11.87
C LYS A 236 34.40 -33.82 11.94
N ASN A 237 33.55 -33.53 10.95
CA ASN A 237 32.78 -32.29 10.86
C ASN A 237 31.42 -32.34 11.59
N TYR A 238 31.18 -33.37 12.42
CA TYR A 238 30.02 -33.51 13.31
C TYR A 238 30.49 -33.71 14.75
#